data_AF-H3A6T9-F1
#
_entry.id   AF-H3A6T9-F1
#
_cell.length_a   1.000
_cell.length_b   1.000
_cell.length_c   1.000
_cell.angle_alpha   90.00
_cell.angle_beta   90.00
_cell.angle_gamma   90.00
#
_symmetry.space_group_name_H-M   'P 1'
#
loop_
_entity.id
_entity.type
_entity.pdbx_description
1 polymer ?
#
loop_
_entity_poly.entity_id
_entity_poly.type
_entity_poly.pdbx_seq_one_letter_code
_entity_poly.pdbx_strand_id
1 'polypeptide(L)'
;SYMGFFGGGGLIKDDVEKRRYWGICLFTAAVDLDSLSFTFTELQKNVDVNVAQFIRLLRKVDVNMDTISTKVNTAVARLEKKYDVLFALYHKFERYDTLMSLEQMDTRCEKTSEKNPRAIIQVSWIVFLLAKGKVLQMEDDLVISFQLLLCVLDYFIRLSPPLVLKEPYKTAVSEMTTNGSTRISRRSQTKNARNFKPVDGDSRVMEFLCKENECNLEEVRNIYLTSFISFLDSIGLSSSNGIPEVEGLSKQYEELYQKNKGLDARLFLDHDPTLQPDKIDCSELYQTPVKNCPEEEQQLIPPQTPVRAAMNTIQQLKYILSAASDEPSDTLNRYFHSCTLNPMENITNRVENLGQIFKEKFAESVGNGCSEIGSQVFNCCFIRSPFRTLNCIFCPGSIFLNFVVIWGKCS
;
A
#
# COMPACT_ATOMS: atom_id res chain seq x y z
N SER A 1 -13.70 37.78 4.96
CA SER A 1 -13.62 37.32 3.56
C SER A 1 -14.78 36.40 3.16
N TYR A 2 -15.10 35.34 3.91
CA TYR A 2 -16.19 34.39 3.54
C TYR A 2 -17.62 34.97 3.49
N MET A 3 -17.93 36.02 4.27
CA MET A 3 -19.22 36.72 4.14
C MET A 3 -19.42 37.40 2.77
N GLY A 4 -18.34 37.72 2.04
CA GLY A 4 -18.43 38.30 0.70
C GLY A 4 -18.90 37.30 -0.37
N PHE A 5 -18.58 36.01 -0.20
CA PHE A 5 -19.01 34.93 -1.11
C PHE A 5 -20.52 34.70 -1.06
N PHE A 6 -21.12 34.86 0.13
CA PHE A 6 -22.57 34.76 0.31
C PHE A 6 -23.33 36.07 0.06
N GLY A 7 -22.63 37.21 0.06
CA GLY A 7 -23.21 38.55 -0.13
C GLY A 7 -23.34 39.01 -1.59
N GLY A 8 -22.62 38.39 -2.53
CA GLY A 8 -22.79 38.62 -3.97
C GLY A 8 -23.99 37.83 -4.48
N GLY A 9 -25.15 38.49 -4.62
CA GLY A 9 -26.47 37.90 -4.89
C GLY A 9 -26.66 37.18 -6.24
N GLY A 10 -25.83 36.20 -6.59
CA GLY A 10 -25.87 35.56 -7.90
C GLY A 10 -25.94 34.02 -7.95
N LEU A 11 -25.38 33.27 -6.98
CA LEU A 11 -24.92 31.90 -7.35
C LEU A 11 -25.42 30.70 -6.55
N ILE A 12 -26.16 30.83 -5.44
CA ILE A 12 -26.63 29.64 -4.70
C ILE A 12 -28.07 29.82 -4.23
N LYS A 13 -29.02 29.25 -4.98
CA LYS A 13 -30.46 29.26 -4.64
C LYS A 13 -30.87 28.08 -3.76
N ASP A 14 -30.03 27.04 -3.64
CA ASP A 14 -30.33 25.81 -2.89
C ASP A 14 -29.67 25.81 -1.51
N ASP A 15 -30.46 25.61 -0.46
CA ASP A 15 -29.98 25.55 0.93
C ASP A 15 -29.08 24.33 1.19
N VAL A 16 -29.22 23.26 0.41
CA VAL A 16 -28.31 22.09 0.45
C VAL A 16 -26.92 22.50 -0.03
N GLU A 17 -26.85 23.23 -1.13
CA GLU A 17 -25.59 23.68 -1.71
C GLU A 17 -24.88 24.69 -0.80
N LYS A 18 -25.63 25.62 -0.17
CA LYS A 18 -25.06 26.56 0.82
C LYS A 18 -24.40 25.82 1.99
N ARG A 19 -25.05 24.79 2.52
CA ARG A 19 -24.53 23.98 3.63
C ARG A 19 -23.20 23.30 3.27
N ARG A 20 -23.05 22.82 2.03
CA ARG A 20 -21.78 22.26 1.54
C ARG A 20 -20.66 23.29 1.53
N TYR A 21 -20.93 24.50 1.02
CA TYR A 21 -19.95 25.59 1.05
C TYR A 21 -19.62 26.05 2.48
N TRP A 22 -20.58 26.04 3.41
CA TRP A 22 -20.29 26.32 4.83
C TRP A 22 -19.34 25.29 5.43
N GLY A 23 -19.52 24.00 5.13
CA GLY A 23 -18.59 22.96 5.58
C GLY A 23 -17.16 23.17 5.05
N ILE A 24 -17.03 23.59 3.79
CA ILE A 24 -15.73 23.89 3.17
C ILE A 24 -15.07 25.10 3.83
N CYS A 25 -15.85 26.16 4.09
CA CYS A 25 -15.35 27.34 4.79
C CYS A 25 -14.91 26.99 6.22
N LEU A 26 -15.68 26.15 6.91
CA LEU A 26 -15.36 25.67 8.26
C LEU A 26 -14.06 24.86 8.26
N PHE A 27 -13.89 23.94 7.31
CA PHE A 27 -12.66 23.16 7.13
C PHE A 27 -11.46 24.07 6.87
N THR A 28 -11.60 25.00 5.93
CA THR A 28 -10.53 25.95 5.55
C THR A 28 -10.07 26.75 6.76
N ALA A 29 -11.03 27.35 7.50
CA ALA A 29 -10.73 28.11 8.71
C ALA A 29 -10.08 27.23 9.80
N ALA A 30 -10.59 26.02 10.02
CA ALA A 30 -10.06 25.13 11.06
C ALA A 30 -8.63 24.66 10.75
N VAL A 31 -8.29 24.42 9.48
CA VAL A 31 -6.92 24.07 9.06
C VAL A 31 -5.99 25.27 9.15
N ASP A 32 -6.43 26.45 8.72
CA ASP A 32 -5.61 27.66 8.82
C ASP A 32 -5.27 28.00 10.27
N LEU A 33 -6.23 27.84 11.18
CA LEU A 33 -6.09 28.14 12.60
C LEU A 33 -5.48 27.00 13.45
N ASP A 34 -5.11 25.87 12.85
CA ASP A 34 -4.65 24.65 13.57
C ASP A 34 -5.63 24.17 14.65
N SER A 35 -6.93 24.40 14.46
CA SER A 35 -7.97 24.19 15.46
C SER A 35 -9.05 23.22 14.98
N LEU A 36 -8.63 22.06 14.47
CA LEU A 36 -9.54 20.99 14.03
C LEU A 36 -10.20 20.30 15.24
N SER A 37 -11.45 20.70 15.54
CA SER A 37 -12.26 20.08 16.60
C SER A 37 -13.05 18.86 16.14
N PHE A 38 -13.14 18.64 14.83
CA PHE A 38 -13.92 17.57 14.20
C PHE A 38 -13.03 16.72 13.29
N THR A 39 -13.52 15.54 12.94
CA THR A 39 -12.87 14.64 11.96
C THR A 39 -13.36 14.96 10.54
N PHE A 40 -12.57 14.66 9.52
CA PHE A 40 -13.01 14.89 8.14
C PHE A 40 -14.27 14.08 7.80
N THR A 41 -14.36 12.82 8.22
CA THR A 41 -15.56 12.00 8.01
C THR A 41 -16.80 12.56 8.71
N GLU A 42 -16.67 13.14 9.91
CA GLU A 42 -17.78 13.83 10.57
C GLU A 42 -18.25 15.03 9.77
N LEU A 43 -17.32 15.83 9.23
CA LEU A 43 -17.66 16.95 8.34
C LEU A 43 -18.41 16.45 7.09
N GLN A 44 -17.90 15.40 6.44
CA GLN A 44 -18.53 14.79 5.27
C GLN A 44 -19.97 14.36 5.54
N LYS A 45 -20.22 13.70 6.68
CA LYS A 45 -21.57 13.25 7.07
C LYS A 45 -22.52 14.43 7.35
N ASN A 46 -22.02 15.52 7.94
CA ASN A 46 -22.84 16.70 8.23
C ASN A 46 -23.22 17.50 6.97
N VAL A 47 -22.36 17.51 5.95
CA VAL A 47 -22.60 18.26 4.71
C VAL A 47 -23.02 17.39 3.51
N ASP A 48 -23.12 16.08 3.71
CA ASP A 48 -23.56 15.10 2.72
C ASP A 48 -22.77 15.20 1.40
N VAL A 49 -21.45 14.99 1.52
CA VAL A 49 -20.50 14.96 0.41
C VAL A 49 -19.53 13.79 0.54
N ASN A 50 -19.17 13.18 -0.59
CA ASN A 50 -18.04 12.26 -0.65
C ASN A 50 -16.71 13.02 -0.80
N VAL A 51 -15.59 12.28 -0.76
CA VAL A 51 -14.24 12.87 -0.84
C VAL A 51 -14.04 13.66 -2.15
N ALA A 52 -14.37 13.06 -3.29
CA ALA A 52 -14.20 13.67 -4.62
C ALA A 52 -15.03 14.96 -4.76
N GLN A 53 -16.28 14.93 -4.30
CA GLN A 53 -17.18 16.09 -4.29
C GLN A 53 -16.64 17.21 -3.41
N PHE A 54 -16.13 16.89 -2.22
CA PHE A 54 -15.54 17.88 -1.33
C PHE A 54 -14.36 18.59 -2.00
N ILE A 55 -13.43 17.82 -2.58
CA ILE A 55 -12.24 18.35 -3.26
C ILE A 55 -12.65 19.22 -4.47
N ARG A 56 -13.61 18.77 -5.28
CA ARG A 56 -14.13 19.54 -6.42
C ARG A 56 -14.72 20.87 -5.98
N LEU A 57 -15.51 20.87 -4.90
CA LEU A 57 -16.12 22.10 -4.38
C LEU A 57 -15.08 23.04 -3.78
N LEU A 58 -14.07 22.53 -3.07
CA LEU A 58 -12.97 23.33 -2.55
C LEU A 58 -12.18 24.00 -3.68
N ARG A 59 -11.83 23.26 -4.75
CA ARG A 59 -11.13 23.83 -5.92
C ARG A 59 -11.94 24.95 -6.58
N LYS A 60 -13.27 24.85 -6.61
CA LYS A 60 -14.15 25.95 -7.09
C LYS A 60 -14.07 27.19 -6.21
N VAL A 61 -13.97 27.02 -4.89
CA VAL A 61 -13.82 28.15 -3.96
C VAL A 61 -12.46 28.81 -4.14
N ASP A 62 -11.40 28.03 -4.39
CA ASP A 62 -10.04 28.55 -4.62
C ASP A 62 -10.01 29.49 -5.84
N VAL A 63 -10.43 28.96 -7.00
CA VAL A 63 -10.41 29.68 -8.29
C VAL A 63 -11.23 30.98 -8.25
N ASN A 64 -12.31 31.01 -7.48
CA ASN A 64 -13.22 32.15 -7.47
C ASN A 64 -12.78 33.27 -6.51
N MET A 65 -11.93 32.98 -5.52
CA MET A 65 -11.70 33.89 -4.40
C MET A 65 -10.22 34.06 -4.00
N ASP A 66 -9.29 33.23 -4.49
CA ASP A 66 -7.87 33.20 -4.07
C ASP A 66 -7.70 33.18 -2.54
N THR A 67 -8.68 32.63 -1.83
CA THR A 67 -8.76 32.66 -0.36
C THR A 67 -8.12 31.45 0.30
N ILE A 68 -7.76 30.42 -0.45
CA ILE A 68 -7.28 29.16 0.13
C ILE A 68 -5.77 29.24 0.32
N SER A 69 -5.33 29.03 1.55
CA SER A 69 -3.92 29.04 1.87
C SER A 69 -3.19 27.82 1.27
N THR A 70 -1.88 27.95 1.08
CA THR A 70 -1.01 26.82 0.72
C THR A 70 -1.08 25.69 1.74
N LYS A 71 -1.35 26.01 3.00
CA LYS A 71 -1.52 25.03 4.09
C LYS A 71 -2.78 24.19 3.90
N VAL A 72 -3.90 24.82 3.56
CA VAL A 72 -5.15 24.11 3.25
C VAL A 72 -4.99 23.26 2.00
N ASN A 73 -4.39 23.80 0.95
CA ASN A 73 -4.12 23.05 -0.28
C ASN A 73 -3.20 21.83 -0.02
N THR A 74 -2.19 21.96 0.84
CA THR A 74 -1.34 20.84 1.25
C THR A 74 -2.11 19.80 2.07
N ALA A 75 -2.95 20.25 3.01
CA ALA A 75 -3.77 19.36 3.83
C ALA A 75 -4.76 18.53 3.00
N VAL A 76 -5.39 19.17 2.01
CA VAL A 76 -6.32 18.48 1.10
C VAL A 76 -5.60 17.58 0.12
N ALA A 77 -4.47 17.98 -0.44
CA ALA A 77 -3.66 17.10 -1.28
C ALA A 77 -3.21 15.83 -0.53
N ARG A 78 -2.81 15.96 0.75
CA ARG A 78 -2.48 14.81 1.60
C ARG A 78 -3.69 13.92 1.85
N LEU A 79 -4.85 14.52 2.10
CA LEU A 79 -6.11 13.80 2.31
C LEU A 79 -6.57 13.03 1.06
N GLU A 80 -6.51 13.67 -0.12
CA GLU A 80 -6.83 13.09 -1.43
C GLU A 80 -5.97 11.86 -1.69
N LYS A 81 -4.64 12.00 -1.60
CA LYS A 81 -3.71 10.87 -1.77
C LYS A 81 -3.98 9.73 -0.78
N LYS A 82 -4.26 10.06 0.49
CA LYS A 82 -4.57 9.06 1.51
C LYS A 82 -5.84 8.29 1.19
N TYR A 83 -6.88 8.99 0.71
CA TYR A 83 -8.11 8.37 0.23
C TYR A 83 -7.85 7.47 -0.97
N ASP A 84 -7.14 7.95 -2.00
CA ASP A 84 -6.88 7.20 -3.23
C ASP A 84 -6.13 5.88 -2.95
N VAL A 85 -5.13 5.93 -2.06
CA VAL A 85 -4.38 4.75 -1.64
C VAL A 85 -5.27 3.78 -0.87
N LEU A 86 -6.02 4.26 0.12
CA LEU A 86 -6.91 3.39 0.91
C LEU A 86 -8.03 2.78 0.04
N PHE A 87 -8.60 3.55 -0.87
CA PHE A 87 -9.62 3.09 -1.82
C PHE A 87 -9.05 2.02 -2.76
N ALA A 88 -7.87 2.25 -3.35
CA ALA A 88 -7.22 1.28 -4.22
C ALA A 88 -6.88 -0.04 -3.49
N LEU A 89 -6.42 0.06 -2.25
CA LEU A 89 -6.13 -1.09 -1.39
C LEU A 89 -7.40 -1.84 -1.00
N TYR A 90 -8.45 -1.12 -0.61
CA TYR A 90 -9.72 -1.73 -0.22
C TYR A 90 -10.41 -2.42 -1.41
N HIS A 91 -10.46 -1.79 -2.58
CA HIS A 91 -11.00 -2.43 -3.78
C HIS A 91 -10.22 -3.71 -4.16
N LYS A 92 -8.92 -3.74 -3.89
CA LYS A 92 -8.12 -4.95 -4.06
C LYS A 92 -8.42 -5.99 -2.96
N PHE A 93 -8.64 -5.55 -1.73
CA PHE A 93 -9.04 -6.37 -0.60
C PHE A 93 -10.42 -7.03 -0.80
N GLU A 94 -11.40 -6.32 -1.36
CA GLU A 94 -12.77 -6.79 -1.62
C GLU A 94 -12.81 -8.02 -2.55
N ARG A 95 -11.84 -8.12 -3.47
CA ARG A 95 -11.69 -9.33 -4.30
C ARG A 95 -11.41 -10.58 -3.45
N TYR A 96 -10.74 -10.45 -2.31
CA TYR A 96 -10.50 -11.56 -1.38
C TYR A 96 -11.72 -11.90 -0.53
N ASP A 97 -12.57 -10.93 -0.20
CA ASP A 97 -13.88 -11.22 0.40
C ASP A 97 -14.71 -12.12 -0.53
N THR A 98 -14.71 -11.82 -1.83
CA THR A 98 -15.36 -12.66 -2.85
C THR A 98 -14.72 -14.06 -2.98
N LEU A 99 -13.43 -14.21 -2.64
CA LEU A 99 -12.76 -15.51 -2.61
C LEU A 99 -13.19 -16.38 -1.41
N MET A 100 -13.54 -15.76 -0.28
CA MET A 100 -13.97 -16.46 0.95
C MET A 100 -15.48 -16.79 0.99
N SER A 101 -16.30 -16.04 0.25
CA SER A 101 -17.76 -16.00 0.50
C SER A 101 -18.65 -16.85 -0.43
N LEU A 102 -18.11 -17.67 -1.36
CA LEU A 102 -18.90 -18.25 -2.46
C LEU A 102 -19.43 -19.69 -2.23
N GLU A 103 -19.04 -20.40 -1.16
CA GLU A 103 -19.55 -21.77 -0.89
C GLU A 103 -20.85 -21.80 -0.02
N GLN A 104 -21.42 -20.66 0.39
CA GLN A 104 -22.60 -20.64 1.30
C GLN A 104 -23.98 -20.57 0.62
N MET A 105 -24.09 -20.80 -0.69
CA MET A 105 -25.40 -20.79 -1.39
C MET A 105 -26.16 -22.12 -1.34
N ASP A 106 -25.62 -23.18 -0.71
CA ASP A 106 -26.34 -24.44 -0.54
C ASP A 106 -26.77 -24.71 0.92
N THR A 107 -28.06 -24.51 1.14
CA THR A 107 -28.98 -25.22 2.04
C THR A 107 -28.52 -25.68 3.44
N ARG A 108 -29.20 -25.10 4.45
CA ARG A 108 -29.62 -25.73 5.73
C ARG A 108 -28.50 -26.33 6.59
N CYS A 109 -27.89 -25.50 7.45
CA CYS A 109 -27.45 -25.97 8.76
C CYS A 109 -27.45 -24.83 9.79
N GLU A 110 -28.49 -24.81 10.61
CA GLU A 110 -28.49 -24.07 11.88
C GLU A 110 -27.56 -24.78 12.89
N LYS A 111 -26.78 -23.98 13.61
CA LYS A 111 -26.11 -24.30 14.90
C LYS A 111 -24.83 -25.14 14.83
N THR A 112 -23.75 -24.50 14.38
CA THR A 112 -22.42 -24.65 14.99
C THR A 112 -21.78 -23.26 15.08
N SER A 113 -21.06 -22.98 16.17
CA SER A 113 -20.26 -21.76 16.37
C SER A 113 -19.02 -21.77 15.46
N GLU A 114 -19.22 -22.03 14.16
CA GLU A 114 -18.17 -22.07 13.15
C GLU A 114 -18.04 -20.68 12.53
N LYS A 115 -17.10 -19.92 13.09
CA LYS A 115 -16.38 -18.75 12.53
C LYS A 115 -17.04 -18.13 11.29
N ASN A 116 -17.83 -17.07 11.52
CA ASN A 116 -18.46 -16.29 10.46
C ASN A 116 -17.38 -15.71 9.50
N PRO A 117 -17.37 -16.08 8.20
CA PRO A 117 -16.36 -15.61 7.25
C PRO A 117 -16.36 -14.08 7.11
N ARG A 118 -17.51 -13.43 7.29
CA ARG A 118 -17.64 -11.98 7.31
C ARG A 118 -16.83 -11.33 8.44
N ALA A 119 -16.77 -11.97 9.62
CA ALA A 119 -15.98 -11.45 10.74
C ALA A 119 -14.47 -11.53 10.46
N ILE A 120 -14.02 -12.54 9.70
CA ILE A 120 -12.61 -12.68 9.29
C ILE A 120 -12.21 -11.56 8.35
N ILE A 121 -13.07 -11.22 7.39
CA ILE A 121 -12.82 -10.11 6.47
C ILE A 121 -12.81 -8.76 7.21
N GLN A 122 -13.78 -8.51 8.09
CA GLN A 122 -13.83 -7.29 8.90
C GLN A 122 -12.57 -7.13 9.76
N VAL A 123 -12.18 -8.18 10.50
CA VAL A 123 -10.98 -8.11 11.36
C VAL A 123 -9.70 -7.97 10.53
N SER A 124 -9.62 -8.61 9.35
CA SER A 124 -8.46 -8.49 8.47
C SER A 124 -8.25 -7.03 8.04
N TRP A 125 -9.31 -6.36 7.62
CA TRP A 125 -9.23 -4.95 7.23
C TRP A 125 -8.82 -4.05 8.41
N ILE A 126 -9.43 -4.23 9.59
CA ILE A 126 -9.11 -3.43 10.77
C ILE A 126 -7.66 -3.66 11.23
N VAL A 127 -7.19 -4.91 11.23
CA VAL A 127 -5.80 -5.25 11.56
C VAL A 127 -4.83 -4.64 10.55
N PHE A 128 -5.17 -4.65 9.25
CA PHE A 128 -4.39 -3.95 8.24
C PHE A 128 -4.31 -2.44 8.52
N LEU A 129 -5.43 -1.79 8.83
CA LEU A 129 -5.46 -0.36 9.14
C LEU A 129 -4.59 -0.01 10.36
N LEU A 130 -4.67 -0.83 11.41
CA LEU A 130 -3.81 -0.70 12.60
C LEU A 130 -2.33 -0.94 12.28
N ALA A 131 -2.03 -1.96 11.47
CA ALA A 131 -0.67 -2.27 11.05
C ALA A 131 -0.09 -1.12 10.24
N LYS A 132 -0.81 -0.62 9.23
CA LYS A 132 -0.38 0.53 8.42
C LYS A 132 -0.11 1.75 9.30
N GLY A 133 -1.00 2.07 10.24
CA GLY A 133 -0.84 3.23 11.12
C GLY A 133 0.30 3.13 12.13
N LYS A 134 0.77 1.93 12.47
CA LYS A 134 1.90 1.71 13.40
C LYS A 134 3.24 1.46 12.69
N VAL A 135 3.21 0.75 11.58
CA VAL A 135 4.41 0.29 10.85
C VAL A 135 4.90 1.32 9.85
N LEU A 136 3.97 1.95 9.11
CA LEU A 136 4.30 2.85 8.01
C LEU A 136 4.14 4.30 8.45
N GLN A 137 5.17 5.10 8.20
CA GLN A 137 5.12 6.55 8.42
C GLN A 137 4.58 7.30 7.20
N MET A 138 4.74 6.73 6.00
CA MET A 138 4.19 7.30 4.77
C MET A 138 2.69 7.00 4.65
N GLU A 139 1.89 8.06 4.52
CA GLU A 139 0.44 7.93 4.35
C GLU A 139 0.06 7.51 2.94
N ASP A 140 0.82 7.94 1.93
CA ASP A 140 0.52 7.81 0.49
C ASP A 140 1.32 6.71 -0.25
N ASP A 141 2.12 5.90 0.44
CA ASP A 141 2.82 4.77 -0.19
C ASP A 141 1.83 3.64 -0.51
N LEU A 142 1.61 3.36 -1.80
CA LEU A 142 0.70 2.30 -2.26
C LEU A 142 1.35 0.91 -2.20
N VAL A 143 2.63 0.80 -2.55
CA VAL A 143 3.28 -0.50 -2.82
C VAL A 143 3.58 -1.25 -1.52
N ILE A 144 4.26 -0.60 -0.58
CA ILE A 144 4.60 -1.18 0.73
C ILE A 144 3.33 -1.39 1.54
N SER A 145 2.35 -0.48 1.43
CA SER A 145 1.02 -0.70 2.04
C SER A 145 0.33 -1.93 1.46
N PHE A 146 0.41 -2.17 0.14
CA PHE A 146 -0.15 -3.35 -0.48
C PHE A 146 0.59 -4.63 -0.07
N GLN A 147 1.91 -4.60 -0.01
CA GLN A 147 2.72 -5.73 0.47
C GLN A 147 2.38 -6.07 1.95
N LEU A 148 2.19 -5.06 2.80
CA LEU A 148 1.71 -5.23 4.18
C LEU A 148 0.30 -5.82 4.23
N LEU A 149 -0.60 -5.41 3.32
CA LEU A 149 -1.93 -6.01 3.19
C LEU A 149 -1.85 -7.51 2.85
N LEU A 150 -0.92 -7.91 1.96
CA LEU A 150 -0.68 -9.33 1.67
C LEU A 150 -0.22 -10.11 2.90
N CYS A 151 0.62 -9.50 3.77
CA CYS A 151 1.02 -10.12 5.04
C CYS A 151 -0.18 -10.39 5.97
N VAL A 152 -1.11 -9.43 6.04
CA VAL A 152 -2.34 -9.55 6.84
C VAL A 152 -3.24 -10.65 6.26
N LEU A 153 -3.43 -10.67 4.94
CA LEU A 153 -4.21 -11.68 4.25
C LEU A 153 -3.63 -13.09 4.46
N ASP A 154 -2.31 -13.26 4.32
CA ASP A 154 -1.64 -14.54 4.60
C ASP A 154 -1.93 -15.04 6.02
N TYR A 155 -1.83 -14.16 7.02
CA TYR A 155 -2.10 -14.50 8.41
C TYR A 155 -3.55 -14.98 8.62
N PHE A 156 -4.53 -14.25 8.09
CA PHE A 156 -5.94 -14.61 8.28
C PHE A 156 -6.39 -15.79 7.44
N ILE A 157 -5.85 -15.97 6.22
CA ILE A 157 -6.10 -17.17 5.40
C ILE A 157 -5.58 -18.42 6.12
N ARG A 158 -4.39 -18.36 6.73
CA ARG A 158 -3.84 -19.48 7.53
C ARG A 158 -4.66 -19.80 8.78
N LEU A 159 -5.33 -18.81 9.38
CA LEU A 159 -6.23 -18.99 10.52
C LEU A 159 -7.63 -19.48 10.15
N SER A 160 -7.98 -19.40 8.87
CA SER A 160 -9.31 -19.71 8.36
C SER A 160 -9.49 -21.22 8.16
N PRO A 161 -10.68 -21.78 8.48
CA PRO A 161 -10.97 -23.17 8.16
C PRO A 161 -10.90 -23.42 6.64
N PRO A 162 -10.33 -24.54 6.16
CA PRO A 162 -10.26 -24.84 4.72
C PRO A 162 -11.63 -24.87 4.01
N LEU A 163 -12.70 -25.15 4.74
CA LEU A 163 -14.07 -25.21 4.22
C LEU A 163 -14.63 -23.86 3.77
N VAL A 164 -14.02 -22.74 4.17
CA VAL A 164 -14.43 -21.39 3.71
C VAL A 164 -13.46 -20.82 2.67
N LEU A 165 -12.44 -21.58 2.29
CA LEU A 165 -11.42 -21.14 1.34
C LEU A 165 -11.69 -21.73 -0.05
N LYS A 166 -11.40 -20.96 -1.09
CA LYS A 166 -11.32 -21.46 -2.47
C LYS A 166 -9.93 -22.00 -2.78
N GLU A 167 -9.85 -22.81 -3.83
CA GLU A 167 -8.56 -23.16 -4.42
C GLU A 167 -7.86 -21.91 -5.00
N PRO A 168 -6.52 -21.81 -4.91
CA PRO A 168 -5.56 -22.79 -4.38
C PRO A 168 -5.35 -22.74 -2.85
N TYR A 169 -5.97 -21.78 -2.16
CA TYR A 169 -5.76 -21.53 -0.73
C TYR A 169 -6.28 -22.67 0.16
N LYS A 170 -7.38 -23.31 -0.24
CA LYS A 170 -7.95 -24.49 0.43
C LYS A 170 -6.96 -25.64 0.52
N THR A 171 -6.34 -26.02 -0.60
CA THR A 171 -5.30 -27.06 -0.62
C THR A 171 -4.09 -26.65 0.21
N ALA A 172 -3.61 -25.40 0.07
CA ALA A 172 -2.45 -24.90 0.80
C ALA A 172 -2.61 -25.01 2.33
N VAL A 173 -3.78 -24.64 2.86
CA VAL A 173 -4.06 -24.74 4.30
C VAL A 173 -4.32 -26.19 4.74
N SER A 174 -4.96 -27.00 3.89
CA SER A 174 -5.22 -28.42 4.18
C SER A 174 -3.93 -29.26 4.25
N GLU A 175 -2.96 -28.98 3.39
CA GLU A 175 -1.63 -29.63 3.43
C GLU A 175 -0.83 -29.21 4.66
N MET A 176 -0.94 -27.95 5.10
CA MET A 176 -0.31 -27.46 6.33
C MET A 176 -0.85 -28.18 7.58
N THR A 177 -2.16 -28.45 7.62
CA THR A 177 -2.79 -29.16 8.74
C THR A 177 -2.51 -30.67 8.73
N THR A 178 -2.23 -31.27 7.57
CA THR A 178 -1.97 -32.72 7.43
C THR A 178 -0.50 -33.10 7.57
N ASN A 179 0.44 -32.25 7.13
CA ASN A 179 1.88 -32.48 7.27
C ASN A 179 2.41 -32.39 8.71
N GLY A 180 1.61 -31.88 9.65
CA GLY A 180 1.85 -32.07 11.09
C GLY A 180 1.66 -33.52 11.57
N SER A 181 1.16 -34.42 10.70
CA SER A 181 0.75 -35.79 11.03
C SER A 181 1.35 -36.85 10.09
N THR A 182 2.61 -36.70 9.69
CA THR A 182 3.36 -37.77 9.01
C THR A 182 4.57 -38.23 9.84
N ARG A 183 4.30 -39.30 10.62
CA ARG A 183 5.20 -40.39 11.03
C ARG A 183 6.66 -40.04 11.38
N ILE A 184 6.92 -39.88 12.68
CA ILE A 184 8.20 -40.32 13.27
C ILE A 184 7.97 -41.58 14.09
N SER A 185 8.82 -42.56 13.81
CA SER A 185 8.96 -43.88 14.42
C SER A 185 8.81 -43.88 15.95
N ARG A 186 8.18 -44.95 16.47
CA ARG A 186 8.07 -45.27 17.90
C ARG A 186 9.45 -45.35 18.56
N ARG A 187 9.84 -44.39 19.42
CA ARG A 187 10.52 -44.70 20.70
C ARG A 187 10.54 -43.53 21.69
N SER A 188 10.05 -43.83 22.89
CA SER A 188 10.19 -43.14 24.19
C SER A 188 9.34 -41.89 24.43
N GLN A 189 8.60 -41.97 25.55
CA GLN A 189 7.73 -40.96 26.12
C GLN A 189 8.55 -39.79 26.69
N THR A 190 8.15 -38.56 26.39
CA THR A 190 8.18 -37.46 27.37
C THR A 190 7.18 -36.39 26.95
N LYS A 191 6.28 -36.02 27.86
CA LYS A 191 5.25 -34.99 27.68
C LYS A 191 5.91 -33.65 27.34
N ASN A 192 5.56 -33.07 26.20
CA ASN A 192 5.53 -31.62 25.96
C ASN A 192 4.76 -31.41 24.64
N ALA A 193 3.48 -31.03 24.75
CA ALA A 193 2.69 -30.56 23.63
C ALA A 193 3.38 -29.30 23.07
N ARG A 194 4.02 -29.42 21.91
CA ARG A 194 4.69 -28.28 21.26
C ARG A 194 3.64 -27.45 20.54
N ASN A 195 3.58 -26.20 20.98
CA ASN A 195 2.78 -25.08 20.48
C ASN A 195 2.85 -24.93 18.96
N PHE A 196 1.70 -24.77 18.32
CA PHE A 196 1.57 -24.36 16.92
C PHE A 196 2.01 -22.88 16.83
N LYS A 197 3.18 -22.61 16.25
CA LYS A 197 3.61 -21.25 15.94
C LYS A 197 3.38 -21.02 14.44
N PRO A 198 2.54 -20.06 14.02
CA PRO A 198 2.43 -19.61 12.63
C PRO A 198 3.64 -18.74 12.22
N VAL A 199 4.84 -19.11 12.69
CA VAL A 199 6.12 -18.42 12.52
C VAL A 199 6.96 -19.28 11.58
N ASP A 200 6.47 -19.48 10.37
CA ASP A 200 7.31 -20.01 9.30
C ASP A 200 7.18 -19.06 8.12
N GLY A 201 8.30 -18.47 7.71
CA GLY A 201 8.38 -17.52 6.60
C GLY A 201 8.14 -18.17 5.24
N ASP A 202 8.01 -19.50 5.20
CA ASP A 202 7.70 -20.31 4.03
C ASP A 202 6.22 -20.74 4.04
N SER A 203 5.35 -19.75 3.86
CA SER A 203 3.93 -19.97 3.67
C SER A 203 3.62 -20.12 2.17
N ARG A 204 3.13 -21.30 1.75
CA ARG A 204 2.59 -21.50 0.39
C ARG A 204 1.47 -20.51 0.05
N VAL A 205 0.71 -20.07 1.06
CA VAL A 205 -0.33 -19.04 0.89
C VAL A 205 0.28 -17.72 0.43
N MET A 206 1.38 -17.30 1.03
CA MET A 206 2.12 -16.09 0.63
C MET A 206 2.62 -16.19 -0.81
N GLU A 207 3.13 -17.36 -1.21
CA GLU A 207 3.59 -17.60 -2.59
C GLU A 207 2.44 -17.43 -3.60
N PHE A 208 1.27 -18.01 -3.32
CA PHE A 208 0.10 -17.84 -4.17
C PHE A 208 -0.38 -16.39 -4.25
N LEU A 209 -0.47 -15.72 -3.10
CA LEU A 209 -0.82 -14.29 -3.03
C LEU A 209 0.15 -13.43 -3.85
N CYS A 210 1.46 -13.66 -3.70
CA CYS A 210 2.47 -12.92 -4.43
C CYS A 210 2.40 -13.19 -5.94
N LYS A 211 2.19 -14.45 -6.35
CA LYS A 211 2.08 -14.84 -7.76
C LYS A 211 0.84 -14.23 -8.43
N GLU A 212 -0.30 -14.27 -7.77
CA GLU A 212 -1.56 -13.71 -8.29
C GLU A 212 -1.47 -12.18 -8.49
N ASN A 213 -0.68 -11.51 -7.63
CA ASN A 213 -0.54 -10.06 -7.63
C ASN A 213 0.78 -9.54 -8.22
N GLU A 214 1.58 -10.40 -8.83
CA GLU A 214 2.89 -10.06 -9.42
C GLU A 214 3.83 -9.35 -8.42
N CYS A 215 3.75 -9.74 -7.15
CA CYS A 215 4.59 -9.21 -6.07
C CYS A 215 5.87 -10.03 -5.88
N ASN A 216 6.92 -9.36 -5.41
CA ASN A 216 8.16 -10.02 -5.05
C ASN A 216 8.01 -10.69 -3.68
N LEU A 217 8.09 -12.02 -3.66
CA LEU A 217 7.97 -12.82 -2.45
C LEU A 217 8.96 -12.40 -1.36
N GLU A 218 10.22 -12.10 -1.73
CA GLU A 218 11.25 -11.74 -0.75
C GLU A 218 10.99 -10.39 -0.08
N GLU A 219 10.42 -9.42 -0.82
CA GLU A 219 10.05 -8.12 -0.25
C GLU A 219 8.90 -8.27 0.75
N VAL A 220 7.87 -9.04 0.37
CA VAL A 220 6.72 -9.29 1.26
C VAL A 220 7.15 -10.10 2.49
N ARG A 221 8.00 -11.12 2.31
CA ARG A 221 8.56 -11.90 3.42
C ARG A 221 9.39 -11.02 4.35
N ASN A 222 10.19 -10.11 3.80
CA ASN A 222 10.97 -9.18 4.60
C ASN A 222 10.06 -8.25 5.42
N ILE A 223 8.99 -7.68 4.84
CA ILE A 223 7.99 -6.89 5.59
C ILE A 223 7.34 -7.72 6.70
N TYR A 224 7.00 -8.98 6.39
CA TYR A 224 6.42 -9.89 7.36
C TYR A 224 7.33 -10.05 8.58
N LEU A 225 8.62 -10.37 8.36
CA LEU A 225 9.58 -10.66 9.42
C LEU A 225 10.02 -9.42 10.20
N THR A 226 10.28 -8.31 9.52
CA THR A 226 10.86 -7.10 10.14
C THR A 226 9.82 -6.22 10.83
N SER A 227 8.58 -6.26 10.35
CA SER A 227 7.57 -5.26 10.72
C SER A 227 6.28 -5.89 11.20
N PHE A 228 5.70 -6.81 10.43
CA PHE A 228 4.37 -7.33 10.72
C PHE A 228 4.34 -8.22 11.98
N ILE A 229 5.33 -9.08 12.19
CA ILE A 229 5.42 -9.93 13.40
C ILE A 229 5.51 -9.06 14.67
N SER A 230 6.41 -8.08 14.69
CA SER A 230 6.55 -7.16 15.82
C SER A 230 5.27 -6.38 16.09
N PHE A 231 4.53 -6.03 15.02
CA PHE A 231 3.20 -5.47 15.16
C PHE A 231 2.21 -6.45 15.80
N LEU A 232 2.12 -7.70 15.32
CA LEU A 232 1.23 -8.73 15.88
C LEU A 232 1.49 -8.98 17.37
N ASP A 233 2.77 -8.98 17.77
CA ASP A 233 3.18 -9.10 19.17
C ASP A 233 2.70 -7.89 19.98
N SER A 234 2.80 -6.67 19.44
CA SER A 234 2.38 -5.43 20.10
C SER A 234 0.87 -5.37 20.39
N ILE A 235 0.05 -6.08 19.60
CA ILE A 235 -1.41 -6.16 19.77
C ILE A 235 -1.86 -7.46 20.44
N GLY A 236 -0.93 -8.31 20.86
CA GLY A 236 -1.20 -9.55 21.60
C GLY A 236 -1.81 -10.68 20.76
N LEU A 237 -1.83 -10.57 19.43
CA LEU A 237 -2.46 -11.58 18.56
C LEU A 237 -1.59 -12.82 18.36
N SER A 238 -0.28 -12.72 18.54
CA SER A 238 0.65 -13.86 18.40
C SER A 238 0.42 -14.99 19.41
N SER A 239 -0.28 -14.72 20.51
CA SER A 239 -0.57 -15.70 21.58
C SER A 239 -1.99 -16.27 21.50
N SER A 240 -2.84 -15.73 20.62
CA SER A 240 -4.22 -16.18 20.43
C SER A 240 -4.29 -17.23 19.33
N ASN A 241 -4.72 -18.44 19.67
CA ASN A 241 -5.03 -19.48 18.67
C ASN A 241 -6.41 -19.28 17.99
N GLY A 242 -7.05 -18.12 18.21
CA GLY A 242 -8.37 -17.77 17.70
C GLY A 242 -8.39 -16.49 16.87
N ILE A 243 -9.47 -16.32 16.10
CA ILE A 243 -9.75 -15.05 15.40
C ILE A 243 -9.89 -13.96 16.47
N PRO A 244 -9.21 -12.82 16.33
CA PRO A 244 -9.29 -11.73 17.29
C PRO A 244 -10.72 -11.18 17.43
N GLU A 245 -11.06 -10.65 18.61
CA GLU A 245 -12.31 -9.93 18.81
C GLU A 245 -12.32 -8.64 17.99
N VAL A 246 -13.31 -8.49 17.11
CA VAL A 246 -13.44 -7.36 16.19
C VAL A 246 -13.63 -6.05 16.94
N GLU A 247 -14.44 -6.06 17.99
CA GLU A 247 -14.85 -4.85 18.72
C GLU A 247 -13.66 -4.14 19.39
N GLY A 248 -12.80 -4.91 20.09
CA GLY A 248 -11.62 -4.36 20.77
C GLY A 248 -10.61 -3.74 19.80
N LEU A 249 -10.41 -4.35 18.63
CA LEU A 249 -9.52 -3.82 17.60
C LEU A 249 -10.14 -2.62 16.87
N SER A 250 -11.45 -2.65 16.61
CA SER A 250 -12.18 -1.53 16.02
C SER A 250 -12.07 -0.28 16.89
N LYS A 251 -12.21 -0.44 18.21
CA LYS A 251 -12.05 0.66 19.17
C LYS A 251 -10.63 1.22 19.19
N GLN A 252 -9.60 0.37 19.14
CA GLN A 252 -8.21 0.83 19.05
C GLN A 252 -7.98 1.66 17.77
N TYR A 253 -8.59 1.27 16.65
CA TYR A 253 -8.51 2.04 15.42
C TYR A 253 -9.27 3.36 15.53
N GLU A 254 -10.43 3.37 16.17
CA GLU A 254 -11.21 4.59 16.43
C GLU A 254 -10.42 5.64 17.20
N GLU A 255 -9.67 5.24 18.23
CA GLU A 255 -8.80 6.15 18.99
C GLU A 255 -7.70 6.77 18.10
N LEU A 256 -7.10 5.97 17.21
CA LEU A 256 -6.11 6.44 16.25
C LEU A 256 -6.72 7.39 15.21
N TYR A 257 -7.91 7.07 14.71
CA TYR A 257 -8.68 7.91 13.80
C TYR A 257 -9.03 9.26 14.45
N GLN A 258 -9.52 9.24 15.69
CA GLN A 258 -9.89 10.44 16.44
C GLN A 258 -8.69 11.34 16.73
N LYS A 259 -7.51 10.75 16.93
CA LYS A 259 -6.25 11.51 17.06
C LYS A 259 -5.83 12.17 15.74
N ASN A 260 -5.97 11.45 14.62
CA ASN A 260 -5.51 11.92 13.32
C ASN A 260 -6.50 12.88 12.62
N LYS A 261 -7.76 12.93 13.06
CA LYS A 261 -8.84 13.78 12.51
C LYS A 261 -9.08 13.59 10.99
N GLY A 262 -8.71 12.42 10.46
CA GLY A 262 -8.77 12.10 9.04
C GLY A 262 -10.06 11.39 8.63
N LEU A 263 -9.91 10.39 7.75
CA LEU A 263 -10.98 9.51 7.26
C LEU A 263 -11.13 8.29 8.18
N ASP A 264 -12.36 7.91 8.50
CA ASP A 264 -12.64 6.61 9.12
C ASP A 264 -12.67 5.53 8.04
N ALA A 265 -11.54 4.84 7.86
CA ALA A 265 -11.42 3.82 6.82
C ALA A 265 -12.16 2.51 7.16
N ARG A 266 -12.77 2.37 8.35
CA ARG A 266 -13.65 1.21 8.63
C ARG A 266 -14.90 1.24 7.76
N LEU A 267 -15.37 2.44 7.41
CA LEU A 267 -16.58 2.67 6.62
C LEU A 267 -16.52 2.10 5.19
N PHE A 268 -15.33 1.74 4.70
CA PHE A 268 -15.20 0.97 3.46
C PHE A 268 -15.92 -0.39 3.54
N LEU A 269 -15.94 -1.03 4.72
CA LEU A 269 -16.61 -2.32 4.96
C LEU A 269 -18.14 -2.26 4.80
N ASP A 270 -18.71 -1.06 4.97
CA ASP A 270 -20.15 -0.81 4.88
C ASP A 270 -20.54 -0.12 3.57
N HIS A 271 -19.57 0.05 2.64
CA HIS A 271 -19.74 0.81 1.40
C HIS A 271 -20.33 2.20 1.63
N ASP A 272 -19.92 2.88 2.71
CA ASP A 272 -20.49 4.18 3.12
C ASP A 272 -20.37 5.22 2.00
N PRO A 273 -21.44 5.98 1.70
CA PRO A 273 -21.47 6.93 0.59
C PRO A 273 -20.40 8.02 0.67
N THR A 274 -19.90 8.36 1.86
CA THR A 274 -18.84 9.36 2.03
C THR A 274 -17.49 8.93 1.44
N LEU A 275 -17.29 7.62 1.25
CA LEU A 275 -16.07 7.03 0.70
C LEU A 275 -16.28 6.42 -0.71
N GLN A 276 -17.49 6.52 -1.27
CA GLN A 276 -17.75 6.03 -2.62
C GLN A 276 -17.39 7.11 -3.66
N PRO A 277 -16.70 6.76 -4.75
CA PRO A 277 -16.43 7.70 -5.84
C PRO A 277 -17.73 8.09 -6.56
N ASP A 278 -17.74 9.26 -7.21
CA ASP A 278 -18.82 9.63 -8.12
C ASP A 278 -18.86 8.60 -9.28
N LYS A 279 -20.07 8.15 -9.69
CA LYS A 279 -20.24 7.16 -10.79
C LYS A 279 -19.60 7.58 -12.13
N ILE A 280 -19.20 8.84 -12.26
CA ILE A 280 -18.65 9.47 -13.48
C ILE A 280 -17.11 9.34 -13.53
N ASP A 281 -16.41 9.30 -12.39
CA ASP A 281 -14.92 9.29 -12.35
C ASP A 281 -14.29 7.90 -12.53
N CYS A 282 -15.08 6.83 -12.43
CA CYS A 282 -14.57 5.48 -12.63
C CYS A 282 -14.02 5.24 -14.05
N SER A 283 -14.38 6.05 -15.06
CA SER A 283 -13.84 5.87 -16.42
C SER A 283 -12.50 6.57 -16.65
N GLU A 284 -12.19 7.63 -15.90
CA GLU A 284 -10.97 8.43 -16.09
C GLU A 284 -9.78 7.90 -15.27
N LEU A 285 -10.03 7.25 -14.13
CA LEU A 285 -8.99 6.63 -13.28
C LEU A 285 -8.23 5.46 -13.97
N TYR A 286 -8.69 4.99 -15.13
CA TYR A 286 -8.06 3.92 -15.89
C TYR A 286 -7.25 4.39 -17.11
N GLN A 287 -7.16 5.70 -17.35
CA GLN A 287 -6.33 6.23 -18.42
C GLN A 287 -5.01 6.77 -17.87
N THR A 288 -3.93 6.04 -18.15
CA THR A 288 -2.58 6.63 -18.10
C THR A 288 -2.50 7.77 -19.13
N PRO A 289 -1.77 8.87 -18.84
CA PRO A 289 -1.59 9.96 -19.80
C PRO A 289 -0.94 9.41 -21.08
N VAL A 290 -1.67 9.41 -22.19
CA VAL A 290 -1.16 8.96 -23.48
C VAL A 290 -0.21 10.03 -24.01
N LYS A 291 1.06 9.67 -24.14
CA LYS A 291 2.04 10.47 -24.89
C LYS A 291 1.75 10.23 -26.37
N ASN A 292 1.25 11.23 -27.07
CA ASN A 292 0.98 11.16 -28.51
C ASN A 292 2.29 10.97 -29.28
N CYS A 293 2.66 9.72 -29.56
CA CYS A 293 3.57 9.36 -30.65
C CYS A 293 2.80 8.46 -31.62
N PRO A 294 2.76 8.78 -32.93
CA PRO A 294 2.11 7.91 -33.90
C PRO A 294 3.00 6.71 -34.24
N GLU A 295 2.35 5.55 -34.39
CA GLU A 295 2.82 4.37 -35.14
C GLU A 295 3.83 3.41 -34.47
N GLU A 296 3.40 2.71 -33.41
CA GLU A 296 3.74 1.29 -33.21
C GLU A 296 2.50 0.55 -32.69
N GLU A 297 2.24 -0.67 -33.20
CA GLU A 297 1.06 -1.50 -32.92
C GLU A 297 0.71 -1.54 -31.43
N GLN A 298 -0.34 -0.81 -31.07
CA GLN A 298 -0.87 -0.75 -29.70
C GLN A 298 -1.42 -2.11 -29.31
N GLN A 299 -0.64 -2.90 -28.58
CA GLN A 299 -1.20 -3.92 -27.70
C GLN A 299 -2.18 -3.22 -26.76
N LEU A 300 -3.48 -3.47 -26.92
CA LEU A 300 -4.54 -3.02 -26.04
C LEU A 300 -4.28 -3.59 -24.63
N ILE A 301 -3.59 -2.81 -23.79
CA ILE A 301 -3.41 -3.13 -22.37
C ILE A 301 -4.78 -2.92 -21.70
N PRO A 302 -5.41 -3.95 -21.12
CA PRO A 302 -6.68 -3.77 -20.42
C PRO A 302 -6.50 -2.80 -19.24
N PRO A 303 -7.52 -2.00 -18.89
CA PRO A 303 -7.44 -0.96 -17.87
C PRO A 303 -6.93 -1.55 -16.55
N GLN A 304 -5.72 -1.14 -16.14
CA GLN A 304 -5.06 -1.68 -14.96
C GLN A 304 -5.51 -0.92 -13.72
N THR A 305 -5.86 -1.63 -12.65
CA THR A 305 -6.04 -1.00 -11.32
C THR A 305 -4.72 -0.35 -10.87
N PRO A 306 -4.72 0.73 -10.08
CA PRO A 306 -3.49 1.43 -9.66
C PRO A 306 -2.42 0.52 -9.07
N VAL A 307 -2.81 -0.44 -8.23
CA VAL A 307 -1.90 -1.45 -7.65
C VAL A 307 -1.25 -2.29 -8.76
N ARG A 308 -2.04 -2.80 -9.71
CA ARG A 308 -1.53 -3.64 -10.80
C ARG A 308 -0.64 -2.83 -11.75
N ALA A 309 -0.98 -1.57 -12.02
CA ALA A 309 -0.14 -0.67 -12.80
C ALA A 309 1.24 -0.47 -12.13
N ALA A 310 1.26 -0.15 -10.84
CA ALA A 310 2.50 0.00 -10.07
C ALA A 310 3.34 -1.29 -10.06
N MET A 311 2.72 -2.44 -9.80
CA MET A 311 3.42 -3.72 -9.81
C MET A 311 3.99 -4.07 -11.18
N ASN A 312 3.22 -3.85 -12.26
CA ASN A 312 3.70 -4.05 -13.64
C ASN A 312 4.93 -3.20 -13.95
N THR A 313 4.92 -1.92 -13.59
CA THR A 313 6.07 -1.03 -13.80
C THR A 313 7.30 -1.49 -13.02
N ILE A 314 7.12 -1.95 -11.78
CA ILE A 314 8.21 -2.52 -10.98
C ILE A 314 8.77 -3.78 -11.64
N GLN A 315 7.92 -4.68 -12.14
CA GLN A 315 8.35 -5.89 -12.83
C GLN A 315 9.08 -5.59 -14.14
N GLN A 316 8.60 -4.62 -14.93
CA GLN A 316 9.29 -4.15 -16.14
C GLN A 316 10.68 -3.60 -15.81
N LEU A 317 10.79 -2.76 -14.78
CA LEU A 317 12.08 -2.22 -14.32
C LEU A 317 13.02 -3.35 -13.89
N LYS A 318 12.53 -4.31 -13.11
CA LYS A 318 13.31 -5.48 -12.68
C LYS A 318 13.76 -6.34 -13.86
N TYR A 319 12.89 -6.57 -14.84
CA TYR A 319 13.24 -7.31 -16.04
C TYR A 319 14.37 -6.62 -16.82
N ILE A 320 14.26 -5.31 -17.03
CA ILE A 320 15.29 -4.50 -17.69
C ILE A 320 16.63 -4.57 -16.96
N LEU A 321 16.60 -4.63 -15.62
CA LEU A 321 17.78 -4.66 -14.76
C LEU A 321 18.25 -6.08 -14.39
N SER A 322 17.54 -7.13 -14.84
CA SER A 322 17.88 -8.52 -14.50
C SER A 322 19.23 -8.97 -15.06
N ALA A 323 19.66 -8.35 -16.16
CA ALA A 323 20.95 -8.60 -16.79
C ALA A 323 22.10 -7.78 -16.18
N ALA A 324 21.82 -6.87 -15.24
CA ALA A 324 22.82 -6.01 -14.60
C ALA A 324 23.16 -6.54 -13.20
N SER A 325 24.46 -6.70 -12.92
CA SER A 325 24.97 -7.10 -11.61
C SER A 325 25.05 -5.93 -10.63
N ASP A 326 25.08 -6.26 -9.33
CA ASP A 326 25.41 -5.32 -8.26
C ASP A 326 26.89 -4.94 -8.24
N GLU A 327 27.70 -5.60 -9.07
CA GLU A 327 29.11 -5.31 -9.29
C GLU A 327 29.36 -4.72 -10.69
N PRO A 328 30.43 -3.92 -10.87
CA PRO A 328 30.83 -3.47 -12.19
C PRO A 328 31.16 -4.66 -13.10
N SER A 329 30.72 -4.60 -14.36
CA SER A 329 30.99 -5.68 -15.34
C SER A 329 32.48 -5.83 -15.63
N ASP A 330 32.91 -6.99 -16.15
CA ASP A 330 34.29 -7.21 -16.58
C ASP A 330 34.78 -6.20 -17.63
N THR A 331 33.87 -5.67 -18.45
CA THR A 331 34.19 -4.62 -19.42
C THR A 331 34.47 -3.30 -18.72
N LEU A 332 33.65 -2.94 -17.74
CA LEU A 332 33.84 -1.73 -16.95
C LEU A 332 35.09 -1.81 -16.06
N ASN A 333 35.35 -2.98 -15.49
CA ASN A 333 36.59 -3.24 -14.76
C ASN A 333 37.81 -3.05 -15.66
N ARG A 334 37.80 -3.56 -16.91
CA ARG A 334 38.89 -3.31 -17.87
C ARG A 334 39.10 -1.82 -18.15
N TYR A 335 38.04 -1.01 -18.18
CA TYR A 335 38.15 0.45 -18.31
C TYR A 335 38.68 1.15 -17.06
N PHE A 336 38.30 0.70 -15.87
CA PHE A 336 38.85 1.24 -14.62
C PHE A 336 40.35 0.98 -14.49
N HIS A 337 40.80 -0.20 -14.92
CA HIS A 337 42.22 -0.56 -14.94
C HIS A 337 43.03 0.15 -16.04
N SER A 338 42.37 0.69 -17.08
CA SER A 338 43.04 1.46 -18.15
C SER A 338 43.14 2.96 -17.87
N CYS A 339 42.54 3.44 -16.77
CA CYS A 339 42.63 4.83 -16.32
C CYS A 339 43.98 5.11 -15.62
N THR A 340 44.52 6.32 -15.80
CA THR A 340 45.80 6.75 -15.19
C THR A 340 45.82 6.65 -13.66
N LEU A 341 44.67 6.83 -13.02
CA LEU A 341 44.42 6.52 -11.63
C LEU A 341 43.21 5.59 -11.59
N ASN A 342 43.35 4.40 -11.01
CA ASN A 342 42.27 3.43 -10.92
C ASN A 342 41.16 3.98 -9.99
N PRO A 343 39.95 4.28 -10.50
CA PRO A 343 38.88 4.86 -9.69
C PRO A 343 38.07 3.82 -8.90
N MET A 344 38.36 2.53 -9.03
CA MET A 344 37.54 1.44 -8.49
C MET A 344 37.28 1.56 -6.99
N GLU A 345 38.33 1.77 -6.19
CA GLU A 345 38.21 1.93 -4.73
C GLU A 345 37.37 3.15 -4.34
N ASN A 346 37.55 4.28 -5.04
CA ASN A 346 36.78 5.50 -4.81
C ASN A 346 35.30 5.32 -5.18
N ILE A 347 35.00 4.58 -6.24
CA ILE A 347 33.62 4.31 -6.66
C ILE A 347 32.95 3.39 -5.63
N THR A 348 33.59 2.29 -5.25
CA THR A 348 33.05 1.35 -4.25
C THR A 348 32.79 2.04 -2.92
N ASN A 349 33.76 2.79 -2.38
CA ASN A 349 33.60 3.51 -1.12
C ASN A 349 32.44 4.54 -1.17
N ARG A 350 32.25 5.22 -2.30
CA ARG A 350 31.13 6.17 -2.46
C ARG A 350 29.79 5.45 -2.55
N VAL A 351 29.70 4.33 -3.24
CA VAL A 351 28.47 3.51 -3.34
C VAL A 351 28.09 2.96 -1.96
N GLU A 352 29.05 2.46 -1.19
CA GLU A 352 28.81 1.98 0.17
C GLU A 352 28.32 3.09 1.11
N ASN A 353 29.00 4.24 1.12
CA ASN A 353 28.64 5.36 1.98
C ASN A 353 27.26 5.93 1.62
N LEU A 354 26.98 6.16 0.33
CA LEU A 354 25.65 6.58 -0.12
C LEU A 354 24.58 5.53 0.17
N GLY A 355 24.91 4.24 0.08
CA GLY A 355 24.00 3.15 0.42
C GLY A 355 23.59 3.17 1.89
N GLN A 356 24.53 3.42 2.80
CA GLN A 356 24.23 3.55 4.24
C GLN A 356 23.33 4.76 4.52
N ILE A 357 23.70 5.93 4.00
CA ILE A 357 22.92 7.17 4.17
C ILE A 357 21.51 7.00 3.60
N PHE A 358 21.39 6.40 2.41
CA PHE A 358 20.09 6.16 1.78
C PHE A 358 19.22 5.23 2.62
N LYS A 359 19.75 4.11 3.12
CA LYS A 359 19.00 3.17 3.97
C LYS A 359 18.47 3.84 5.23
N GLU A 360 19.30 4.62 5.91
CA GLU A 360 18.91 5.35 7.12
C GLU A 360 17.79 6.35 6.82
N LYS A 361 17.97 7.20 5.81
CA LYS A 361 16.96 8.21 5.43
C LYS A 361 15.67 7.59 4.90
N PHE A 362 15.78 6.46 4.21
CA PHE A 362 14.62 5.69 3.75
C PHE A 362 13.84 5.12 4.93
N ALA A 363 14.52 4.50 5.90
CA ALA A 363 13.89 3.95 7.10
C ALA A 363 13.23 5.05 7.95
N GLU A 364 13.88 6.21 8.10
CA GLU A 364 13.29 7.37 8.78
C GLU A 364 12.01 7.87 8.09
N SER A 365 11.94 7.82 6.77
CA SER A 365 10.80 8.37 6.01
C SER A 365 9.65 7.37 5.89
N VAL A 366 9.97 6.09 5.63
CA VAL A 366 8.99 5.04 5.33
C VAL A 366 8.54 4.29 6.58
N GLY A 367 9.46 4.10 7.53
CA GLY A 367 9.28 3.31 8.74
C GLY A 367 10.55 2.52 9.07
N ASN A 368 10.91 2.47 10.35
CA ASN A 368 12.18 1.88 10.81
C ASN A 368 12.33 0.39 10.42
N GLY A 369 11.23 -0.34 10.26
CA GLY A 369 11.21 -1.74 9.81
C GLY A 369 11.45 -1.94 8.31
N CYS A 370 11.51 -0.86 7.51
CA CYS A 370 11.63 -0.93 6.05
C CYS A 370 13.06 -0.70 5.51
N SER A 371 14.08 -0.72 6.37
CA SER A 371 15.49 -0.47 5.98
C SER A 371 15.98 -1.42 4.88
N GLU A 372 15.63 -2.70 4.96
CA GLU A 372 16.03 -3.69 3.96
C GLU A 372 15.31 -3.50 2.61
N ILE A 373 14.11 -2.93 2.61
CA ILE A 373 13.45 -2.51 1.36
C ILE A 373 14.22 -1.35 0.73
N GLY A 374 14.64 -0.38 1.55
CA GLY A 374 15.52 0.71 1.11
C GLY A 374 16.83 0.19 0.51
N SER A 375 17.41 -0.87 1.07
CA SER A 375 18.58 -1.56 0.53
C SER A 375 18.33 -2.13 -0.86
N GLN A 376 17.22 -2.84 -1.05
CA GLN A 376 16.86 -3.41 -2.35
C GLN A 376 16.57 -2.34 -3.41
N VAL A 377 15.87 -1.26 -3.01
CA VAL A 377 15.63 -0.09 -3.87
C VAL A 377 16.95 0.58 -4.25
N PHE A 378 17.87 0.74 -3.30
CA PHE A 378 19.19 1.31 -3.56
C PHE A 378 19.97 0.49 -4.59
N ASN A 379 20.08 -0.82 -4.38
CA ASN A 379 20.81 -1.70 -5.29
C ASN A 379 20.18 -1.70 -6.70
N CYS A 380 18.86 -1.77 -6.78
CA CYS A 380 18.15 -1.78 -8.06
C CYS A 380 18.31 -0.44 -8.82
N CYS A 381 18.02 0.69 -8.17
CA CYS A 381 17.95 1.99 -8.83
C CYS A 381 19.29 2.72 -8.92
N PHE A 382 20.19 2.54 -7.95
CA PHE A 382 21.41 3.34 -7.80
C PHE A 382 22.70 2.54 -8.04
N ILE A 383 22.63 1.21 -8.15
CA ILE A 383 23.79 0.38 -8.51
C ILE A 383 23.59 -0.26 -9.90
N ARG A 384 22.58 -1.12 -10.05
CA ARG A 384 22.35 -1.87 -11.30
C ARG A 384 22.05 -0.97 -12.49
N SER A 385 21.19 0.03 -12.31
CA SER A 385 20.83 0.97 -13.39
C SER A 385 22.04 1.80 -13.85
N PRO A 386 22.80 2.49 -12.97
CA PRO A 386 24.01 3.21 -13.37
C PRO A 386 25.12 2.33 -13.96
N PHE A 387 25.38 1.13 -13.43
CA PHE A 387 26.37 0.22 -14.02
C PHE A 387 25.96 -0.27 -15.40
N ARG A 388 24.69 -0.54 -15.63
CA ARG A 388 24.18 -0.83 -16.97
C ARG A 388 24.38 0.36 -17.91
N THR A 389 24.05 1.58 -17.46
CA THR A 389 24.25 2.81 -18.25
C THR A 389 25.71 3.06 -18.57
N LEU A 390 26.62 2.94 -17.60
CA LEU A 390 28.05 3.11 -17.80
C LEU A 390 28.58 2.06 -18.79
N ASN A 391 28.16 0.80 -18.66
CA ASN A 391 28.50 -0.23 -19.64
C ASN A 391 28.00 0.11 -21.05
N CYS A 392 26.80 0.66 -21.19
CA CYS A 392 26.28 1.11 -22.49
C CYS A 392 27.06 2.30 -23.06
N ILE A 393 27.51 3.24 -22.21
CA ILE A 393 28.31 4.41 -22.63
C ILE A 393 29.70 3.99 -23.11
N PHE A 394 30.33 3.01 -22.45
CA PHE A 394 31.69 2.57 -22.76
C PHE A 394 31.78 1.42 -23.77
N CYS A 395 30.64 0.85 -24.20
CA CYS A 395 30.60 -0.11 -25.30
C CYS A 395 30.36 0.59 -26.64
N PRO A 396 31.27 0.52 -27.62
CA PRO A 396 31.05 1.08 -28.95
C PRO A 396 30.04 0.20 -29.70
N GLY A 397 28.76 0.54 -29.61
CA GLY A 397 27.70 -0.16 -30.33
C GLY A 397 26.28 -0.08 -29.76
N SER A 398 26.05 0.56 -28.60
CA SER A 398 24.69 0.71 -28.06
C SER A 398 24.21 2.16 -28.13
N ILE A 399 23.07 2.30 -28.79
CA ILE A 399 22.39 3.55 -29.15
C ILE A 399 22.12 4.41 -27.91
N PHE A 400 22.53 5.67 -27.99
CA PHE A 400 22.21 6.75 -27.06
C PHE A 400 20.69 6.88 -26.90
N LEU A 401 20.15 6.62 -25.70
CA LEU A 401 18.83 7.13 -25.32
C LEU A 401 18.80 7.58 -23.86
N ASN A 402 18.87 8.91 -23.70
CA ASN A 402 18.23 9.76 -22.69
C ASN A 402 18.31 9.36 -21.21
N PHE A 403 19.23 9.93 -20.42
CA PHE A 403 19.05 10.09 -18.96
C PHE A 403 19.90 11.22 -18.32
N VAL A 404 19.62 12.47 -18.69
CA VAL A 404 20.14 13.68 -17.99
C VAL A 404 19.17 14.16 -16.88
N VAL A 405 17.99 13.54 -16.71
CA VAL A 405 16.93 14.14 -15.87
C VAL A 405 16.92 13.68 -14.40
N ILE A 406 17.53 12.54 -14.03
CA ILE A 406 17.47 12.04 -12.64
C ILE A 406 18.63 12.55 -11.76
N TRP A 407 19.77 12.91 -12.33
CA TRP A 407 20.94 13.35 -11.54
C TRP A 407 20.96 14.86 -11.20
N GLY A 408 20.04 15.65 -11.75
CA GLY A 408 20.04 17.11 -11.63
C GLY A 408 19.19 17.72 -10.50
N LYS A 409 18.59 16.93 -9.60
CA LYS A 409 17.69 17.47 -8.54
C LYS A 409 17.98 17.02 -7.10
N CYS A 410 19.12 16.37 -6.85
CA CYS A 410 19.61 16.11 -5.49
C CYS A 410 20.91 16.88 -5.21
N SER A 411 20.89 18.19 -5.44
CA SER A 411 21.91 19.12 -4.92
C SER A 411 21.25 20.33 -4.28
#